data_AF-A0A926JS45-F1
#
_entry.id   AF-A0A926JS45-F1
#
_cell.length_a   1.000
_cell.length_b   1.000
_cell.length_c   1.000
_cell.angle_alpha   90.00
_cell.angle_beta   90.00
_cell.angle_gamma   90.00
#
_symmetry.space_group_name_H-M   'P 1'
#
loop_
_entity.id
_entity.type
_entity.pdbx_description
1 polymer ?
#
loop_
_entity_poly.entity_id
_entity_poly.type
_entity_poly.pdbx_seq_one_letter_code
_entity_poly.pdbx_strand_id
1 'polypeptide(L)' 'MGASQTQNSTGRSEKEWQLTLVKPFISSTYAFDKIREAHLHIESGRTVGKIVVCL' A
#
# COMPACT_ATOMS: atom_id res chain seq x y z
N MET A 1 5.95 31.90 38.56
CA MET A 1 4.60 31.30 38.36
C MET A 1 4.29 31.45 36.87
N GLY A 2 4.72 30.50 36.03
CA GLY A 2 3.85 29.48 35.43
C GLY A 2 3.05 30.12 34.29
N ALA A 3 3.39 29.93 33.01
CA ALA A 3 3.30 28.64 32.35
C ALA A 3 4.33 28.49 31.22
N SER A 4 4.98 27.33 31.22
CA SER A 4 5.56 26.71 30.04
C SER A 4 4.42 26.25 29.14
N GLN A 5 4.41 26.65 27.88
CA GLN A 5 3.74 25.90 26.82
C GLN A 5 4.70 25.76 25.64
N THR A 6 5.53 24.73 25.76
CA THR A 6 6.19 24.04 24.67
C THR A 6 5.13 23.52 23.70
N GLN A 7 5.02 24.10 22.51
CA GLN A 7 4.28 23.48 21.40
C GLN A 7 5.29 22.87 20.44
N ASN A 8 5.75 21.67 20.80
CA ASN A 8 6.44 20.77 19.89
C ASN A 8 5.39 19.99 19.10
N SER A 9 5.82 19.50 17.93
CA SER A 9 5.13 18.55 17.06
C SER A 9 4.02 19.14 16.19
N THR A 10 4.42 19.87 15.15
CA THR A 10 3.66 19.88 13.90
C THR A 10 3.62 18.44 13.41
N GLY A 11 2.54 17.75 13.76
CA GLY A 11 2.23 16.40 13.28
C GLY A 11 2.22 16.46 11.76
N ARG A 12 3.26 15.89 11.15
CA ARG A 12 3.30 15.66 9.71
C ARG A 12 2.16 14.69 9.43
N SER A 13 1.04 15.22 8.95
CA SER A 13 -0.12 14.42 8.55
C SER A 13 0.38 13.32 7.60
N GLU A 14 0.04 12.08 7.94
CA GLU A 14 0.38 10.84 7.23
C GLU A 14 -0.26 10.72 5.82
N LYS A 15 -0.49 11.84 5.14
CA LYS A 15 -1.20 11.89 3.87
C LYS A 15 -0.49 12.81 2.90
N GLU A 16 0.67 12.36 2.43
CA GLU A 16 1.17 12.86 1.14
C GLU A 16 1.91 11.77 0.37
N TRP A 17 1.18 11.10 -0.50
CA TRP A 17 1.73 10.30 -1.60
C TRP A 17 1.00 10.65 -2.89
N GLN A 18 1.35 11.79 -3.48
CA GLN A 18 0.91 12.16 -4.84
C GLN A 18 2.14 12.38 -5.73
N LEU A 19 2.96 11.35 -5.88
CA LEU A 19 4.01 11.31 -6.91
C LEU A 19 3.50 10.46 -8.08
N THR A 20 2.61 11.03 -8.88
CA THR A 20 2.15 10.43 -10.14
C THR A 20 3.13 10.74 -11.25
N LEU A 21 3.90 9.73 -11.66
CA LEU A 21 4.32 9.59 -13.05
C LEU A 21 3.89 8.26 -13.67
N VAL A 22 3.76 7.17 -12.88
CA VAL A 22 3.13 5.92 -13.34
C VAL A 22 2.36 5.28 -12.18
N LYS A 23 1.03 5.11 -12.35
CA LYS A 23 0.22 4.30 -11.43
C LYS A 23 0.54 2.82 -11.66
N PRO A 24 0.73 2.01 -10.61
CA PRO A 24 0.95 0.58 -10.78
C PRO A 24 -0.31 -0.05 -11.40
N PHE A 25 -0.13 -0.83 -12.46
CA PHE A 25 -1.20 -1.65 -13.01
C PHE A 25 -1.42 -2.88 -12.13
N ILE A 26 -2.62 -3.00 -11.56
CA ILE A 26 -3.03 -4.16 -10.76
C ILE A 26 -3.67 -5.16 -11.73
N SER A 27 -3.06 -6.33 -11.85
CA SER A 27 -3.55 -7.41 -12.72
C SER A 27 -4.70 -8.17 -12.07
N SER A 28 -4.61 -8.43 -10.76
CA SER A 28 -5.62 -9.18 -9.99
C SER A 28 -5.48 -8.92 -8.50
N THR A 29 -6.59 -9.09 -7.77
CA THR A 29 -6.65 -8.97 -6.31
C THR A 29 -7.20 -10.26 -5.73
N TYR A 30 -6.56 -10.77 -4.67
CA TYR A 30 -6.95 -11.98 -3.96
C TYR A 30 -7.19 -11.68 -2.48
N ALA A 31 -8.10 -12.42 -1.86
CA ALA A 31 -8.21 -12.45 -0.41
C ALA A 31 -7.09 -13.31 0.19
N PHE A 32 -6.76 -13.10 1.48
CA PHE A 32 -5.69 -13.81 2.16
C PHE A 32 -5.85 -15.33 2.14
N ASP A 33 -7.08 -15.84 2.23
CA ASP A 33 -7.39 -17.28 2.14
C ASP A 33 -7.07 -17.88 0.76
N LYS A 34 -6.92 -17.04 -0.27
CA LYS A 34 -6.63 -17.43 -1.65
C LYS A 34 -5.17 -17.24 -2.06
N ILE A 35 -4.24 -17.17 -1.10
CA ILE A 35 -2.81 -17.03 -1.39
C ILE A 35 -2.29 -18.10 -2.35
N ARG A 36 -2.76 -19.34 -2.24
CA ARG A 36 -2.34 -20.42 -3.16
C ARG A 36 -2.72 -20.12 -4.61
N GLU A 37 -3.92 -19.59 -4.85
CA GLU A 37 -4.37 -19.20 -6.18
C GLU A 37 -3.56 -18.02 -6.72
N ALA A 38 -3.27 -17.03 -5.86
CA ALA A 38 -2.41 -15.91 -6.21
C ALA A 38 -0.99 -16.38 -6.61
N HIS A 39 -0.43 -17.36 -5.90
CA HIS A 39 0.89 -17.92 -6.18
C HIS A 39 0.92 -18.64 -7.53
N LEU A 40 -0.05 -19.52 -7.79
CA LEU A 40 -0.18 -20.22 -9.07
C LEU A 40 -0.31 -19.26 -10.26
N HIS A 41 -1.00 -18.13 -10.08
CA HIS A 41 -1.12 -17.11 -11.12
C HIS A 41 0.26 -16.53 -11.48
N ILE A 42 1.10 -16.23 -10.48
CA ILE A 42 2.48 -15.76 -10.69
C ILE A 42 3.32 -16.82 -11.40
N GLU A 43 3.29 -18.06 -10.90
CA GLU A 43 4.08 -19.18 -11.44
C GLU A 43 3.73 -19.50 -12.90
N SER A 44 2.47 -19.29 -13.30
CA SER A 44 2.04 -19.51 -14.68
C SER A 44 2.68 -18.56 -15.70
N GLY A 45 3.29 -17.46 -15.25
CA GLY A 45 3.91 -16.45 -16.10
C GLY A 45 2.92 -15.59 -16.91
N ARG A 46 1.61 -15.69 -16.64
CA ARG A 46 0.55 -14.95 -17.36
C ARG A 46 0.22 -13.58 -16.76
N THR A 47 0.85 -13.23 -15.65
CA THR A 47 0.59 -11.96 -14.95
C THR A 47 1.21 -10.78 -15.70
N VAL A 48 0.38 -9.82 -16.11
CA VAL A 48 0.81 -8.59 -16.83
C VAL A 48 0.96 -7.37 -15.91
N GLY A 49 0.87 -7.56 -14.60
CA GLY A 49 0.91 -6.50 -13.60
C GLY A 49 1.09 -7.02 -12.19
N LYS A 50 0.76 -6.18 -11.20
CA LYS A 50 0.88 -6.57 -9.78
C LYS A 50 -0.30 -7.45 -9.36
N ILE A 51 -0.02 -8.46 -8.56
CA ILE A 51 -1.04 -9.17 -7.79
C ILE A 51 -1.07 -8.59 -6.38
N VAL A 52 -2.26 -8.25 -5.88
CA VAL A 52 -2.45 -7.72 -4.53
C VAL A 52 -3.18 -8.78 -3.70
N VAL A 53 -2.70 -9.02 -2.48
CA VAL A 53 -3.40 -9.86 -1.50
C VAL A 53 -3.92 -8.96 -0.39
N CYS A 54 -5.23 -8.96 -0.19
CA CYS A 54 -5.91 -8.20 0.84
C CYS A 54 -6.03 -9.03 2.13
N LEU A 55 -5.91 -8.33 3.27
CA LEU A 55 -6.13 -8.87 4.62
C LEU A 55 -7.61 -8.89 4.99
#